data_AF-A0A415LVC7-F1
#
_entry.id   AF-A0A415LVC7-F1
#
_cell.length_a   1.000
_cell.length_b   1.000
_cell.length_c   1.000
_cell.angle_alpha   90.00
_cell.angle_beta   90.00
_cell.angle_gamma   90.00
#
_symmetry.space_group_name_H-M   'P 1'
#
loop_
_entity.id
_entity.type
_entity.pdbx_description
1 polymer ?
#
loop_
_entity_poly.entity_id
_entity_poly.type
_entity_poly.pdbx_seq_one_letter_code
_entity_poly.pdbx_strand_id
1 'polypeptide(L)'
;MRTVLAALGVLCFMGSCSSGMTSSKGIVCDATMNTVAIVTDKNDTLSFSTMNANKEEVDGLLLNDTLEVFYAGKYTPGMQASKLVQYPQSPKLGGDRDEHGCIGSAGYVWCEVQQDCIRLFEKGIRTEAVDGSTASAFIVFSPDSTRLELFFSDDQPNEILERRGLPSGGYAWNVEDDDTKNVRFVDGVWTISQRNKLIYSQKAGN
;
A
#
# COMPACT_ATOMS: atom_id res chain seq x y z
N MET A 1 73.79 24.09 52.17
CA MET A 1 72.59 24.87 51.79
C MET A 1 72.44 24.69 50.28
N ARG A 2 71.40 24.08 49.71
CA ARG A 2 69.95 24.18 49.97
C ARG A 2 69.28 22.83 49.70
N THR A 3 68.30 22.49 50.52
CA THR A 3 67.41 21.33 50.43
C THR A 3 66.28 21.58 49.42
N VAL A 4 65.91 20.56 48.63
CA VAL A 4 64.64 20.53 47.89
C VAL A 4 63.97 19.19 48.18
N LEU A 5 62.87 19.24 48.93
CA LEU A 5 61.93 18.13 49.06
C LEU A 5 61.04 18.09 47.82
N ALA A 6 60.92 16.93 47.17
CA ALA A 6 59.90 16.66 46.17
C ALA A 6 58.94 15.59 46.72
N ALA A 7 57.68 15.97 46.93
CA ALA A 7 56.62 15.09 47.40
C ALA A 7 56.09 14.23 46.24
N LEU A 8 56.05 12.90 46.44
CA LEU A 8 55.31 11.98 45.57
C LEU A 8 53.80 12.15 45.83
N GLY A 9 53.09 12.74 44.87
CA GLY A 9 51.63 12.66 44.80
C GLY A 9 51.22 11.48 43.93
N VAL A 10 50.71 10.41 44.54
CA VAL A 10 50.06 9.31 43.83
C VAL A 10 48.71 9.80 43.32
N LEU A 11 48.59 9.92 41.99
CA LEU A 11 47.35 10.30 41.31
C LEU A 11 46.52 9.02 41.06
N CYS A 12 45.55 8.75 41.93
CA CYS A 12 44.55 7.71 41.69
C CYS A 12 43.56 8.21 40.62
N PHE A 13 43.67 7.70 39.39
CA PHE A 13 42.66 7.87 38.35
C PHE A 13 41.41 7.05 38.71
N MET A 14 40.41 7.70 39.31
CA MET A 14 39.06 7.16 39.38
C MET A 14 38.41 7.31 37.99
N GLY A 15 38.47 6.24 37.19
CA GLY A 15 37.70 6.14 35.96
C GLY A 15 36.21 6.09 36.27
N SER A 16 35.50 7.19 36.03
CA SER A 16 34.05 7.26 36.09
C SER A 16 33.46 6.41 34.95
N CYS A 17 32.86 5.27 35.29
CA CYS A 17 32.09 4.47 34.34
C CYS A 17 30.80 5.23 33.97
N SER A 18 30.83 5.99 32.88
CA SER A 18 29.60 6.39 32.20
C SER A 18 29.00 5.14 31.58
N SER A 19 27.92 4.61 32.16
CA SER A 19 27.15 3.52 31.58
C SER A 19 26.43 4.04 30.32
N GLY A 20 27.09 3.92 29.17
CA GLY A 20 26.57 4.35 27.88
C GLY A 20 25.27 3.61 27.54
N MET A 21 24.20 4.36 27.33
CA MET A 21 22.96 3.85 26.75
C MET A 21 23.23 3.45 25.30
N THR A 22 22.85 2.23 24.92
CA THR A 22 22.95 1.69 23.56
C THR A 22 21.54 1.42 23.03
N SER A 23 21.35 1.39 21.71
CA SER A 23 20.10 0.95 21.10
C SER A 23 20.32 -0.10 20.02
N SER A 24 19.29 -0.91 19.78
CA SER A 24 19.20 -1.80 18.63
C SER A 24 17.85 -1.61 17.95
N LYS A 25 17.87 -1.52 16.63
CA LYS A 25 16.69 -1.33 15.78
C LYS A 25 16.43 -2.59 14.97
N GLY A 26 15.16 -2.98 14.86
CA GLY A 26 14.78 -4.16 14.10
C GLY A 26 13.27 -4.31 13.94
N ILE A 27 12.88 -5.40 13.31
CA ILE A 27 11.49 -5.77 13.05
C ILE A 27 11.01 -6.70 14.16
N VAL A 28 9.88 -6.38 14.80
CA VAL A 28 9.28 -7.19 15.85
C VAL A 28 8.86 -8.55 15.27
N CYS A 29 9.46 -9.63 15.77
CA CYS A 29 9.14 -11.01 15.35
C CYS A 29 8.41 -11.82 16.43
N ASP A 30 8.46 -11.36 17.69
CA ASP A 30 7.68 -11.89 18.80
C ASP A 30 7.41 -10.76 19.81
N ALA A 31 6.22 -10.76 20.39
CA ALA A 31 5.83 -9.80 21.42
C ALA A 31 4.89 -10.48 22.42
N THR A 32 5.32 -10.55 23.68
CA THR A 32 4.50 -11.03 24.79
C THR A 32 4.21 -9.89 25.76
N MET A 33 3.50 -10.15 26.86
CA MET A 33 3.21 -9.14 27.88
C MET A 33 4.48 -8.44 28.42
N ASN A 34 5.59 -9.18 28.55
CA ASN A 34 6.80 -8.72 29.25
C ASN A 34 8.09 -8.92 28.46
N THR A 35 8.01 -9.38 27.21
CA THR A 35 9.18 -9.57 26.34
C THR A 35 8.87 -9.10 24.93
N VAL A 36 9.92 -8.68 24.23
CA VAL A 36 9.88 -8.42 22.80
C VAL A 36 11.11 -9.04 22.15
N ALA A 37 10.96 -9.59 20.96
CA ALA A 37 12.07 -9.99 20.10
C ALA A 37 12.04 -9.18 18.80
N ILE A 38 13.21 -8.69 18.40
CA ILE A 38 13.41 -7.99 17.12
C ILE A 38 14.41 -8.75 16.26
N VAL A 39 14.20 -8.75 14.95
CA VAL A 39 15.19 -9.16 13.95
C VAL A 39 15.88 -7.91 13.43
N THR A 40 17.19 -7.83 13.62
CA THR A 40 18.02 -6.69 13.18
C THR A 40 18.36 -6.77 11.69
N ASP A 41 18.95 -5.70 11.14
CA ASP A 41 19.47 -5.66 9.76
C ASP A 41 20.57 -6.69 9.47
N LYS A 42 21.30 -7.10 10.52
CA LYS A 42 22.29 -8.20 10.48
C LYS A 42 21.67 -9.59 10.55
N ASN A 43 20.33 -9.68 10.56
CA ASN A 43 19.58 -10.92 10.71
C ASN A 43 19.79 -11.63 12.06
N ASP A 44 20.26 -10.89 13.07
CA ASP A 44 20.31 -11.37 14.45
C ASP A 44 18.96 -11.16 15.12
N THR A 45 18.49 -12.16 15.86
CA THR A 45 17.30 -12.04 16.73
C THR A 45 17.71 -11.62 18.13
N LEU A 46 17.28 -10.43 18.54
CA LEU A 46 17.55 -9.88 19.87
C LEU A 46 16.29 -9.90 20.71
N SER A 47 16.36 -10.45 21.92
CA SER A 47 15.23 -10.54 22.85
C SER A 47 15.48 -9.68 24.08
N PHE A 48 14.46 -8.93 24.49
CA PHE A 48 14.52 -7.99 25.59
C PHE A 48 13.34 -8.19 26.54
N SER A 49 13.60 -8.04 27.84
CA SER A 49 12.54 -7.86 28.83
C SER A 49 12.02 -6.43 28.77
N THR A 50 10.70 -6.27 28.73
CA THR A 50 10.01 -4.97 28.65
C THR A 50 9.32 -4.59 29.97
N MET A 51 9.59 -5.33 31.06
CA MET A 51 8.94 -5.13 32.36
C MET A 51 9.12 -3.72 32.93
N ASN A 52 10.33 -3.14 32.77
CA ASN A 52 10.69 -1.84 33.32
C ASN A 52 10.99 -0.79 32.23
N ALA A 53 10.62 -1.08 30.98
CA ALA A 53 10.89 -0.18 29.87
C ALA A 53 9.90 1.00 29.85
N ASN A 54 10.37 2.20 29.51
CA ASN A 54 9.49 3.30 29.11
C ASN A 54 8.83 2.95 27.76
N LYS A 55 7.49 3.03 27.70
CA LYS A 55 6.64 2.70 26.54
C LYS A 55 5.77 3.89 26.08
N GLU A 56 6.08 5.12 26.48
CA GLU A 56 5.29 6.32 26.13
C GLU A 56 5.21 6.55 24.61
N GLU A 57 6.21 6.10 23.86
CA GLU A 57 6.29 6.17 22.39
C GLU A 57 5.95 4.83 21.71
N VAL A 58 5.10 4.03 22.36
CA VAL A 58 4.58 2.77 21.81
C VAL A 58 3.06 2.75 21.94
N ASP A 59 2.36 2.72 20.81
CA ASP A 59 0.89 2.64 20.76
C ASP A 59 0.47 1.32 20.14
N GLY A 60 0.46 0.27 20.97
CA GLY A 60 0.20 -1.10 20.54
C GLY A 60 1.33 -1.67 19.67
N LEU A 61 2.03 -2.68 20.19
CA LEU A 61 3.11 -3.33 19.44
C LEU A 61 2.57 -4.54 18.67
N LEU A 62 2.66 -4.50 17.34
CA LEU A 62 2.27 -5.60 16.46
C LEU A 62 3.49 -6.32 15.88
N LEU A 63 3.27 -7.56 15.45
CA LEU A 63 4.26 -8.29 14.66
C LEU A 63 4.53 -7.53 13.36
N ASN A 64 5.82 -7.47 12.99
CA ASN A 64 6.38 -6.71 11.88
C ASN A 64 6.56 -5.20 12.09
N ASP A 65 6.24 -4.66 13.27
CA ASP A 65 6.56 -3.26 13.56
C ASP A 65 8.06 -3.00 13.57
N THR A 66 8.45 -1.77 13.21
CA THR A 66 9.85 -1.35 13.38
C THR A 66 9.98 -0.79 14.78
N LEU A 67 10.86 -1.40 15.57
CA LEU A 67 11.08 -1.02 16.96
C LEU A 67 12.56 -0.74 17.21
N GLU A 68 12.82 0.36 17.89
CA GLU A 68 14.13 0.64 18.48
C GLU A 68 14.08 0.44 19.99
N VAL A 69 14.98 -0.41 20.48
CA VAL A 69 15.07 -0.82 21.87
C VAL A 69 16.34 -0.24 22.46
N PHE A 70 16.20 0.62 23.47
CA PHE A 70 17.32 1.22 24.22
C PHE A 70 17.62 0.39 25.46
N TYR A 71 18.90 0.14 25.75
CA TYR A 71 19.37 -0.66 26.88
C TYR A 71 20.77 -0.22 27.34
N ALA A 72 21.14 -0.54 28.58
CA ALA A 72 22.44 -0.16 29.13
C ALA A 72 23.50 -1.27 28.93
N GLY A 73 24.68 -0.89 28.41
CA GLY A 73 25.81 -1.81 28.29
C GLY A 73 25.75 -2.74 27.07
N LYS A 74 26.51 -3.84 27.12
CA LYS A 74 26.57 -4.83 26.04
C LYS A 74 25.34 -5.72 26.06
N TYR A 75 24.85 -6.08 24.86
CA TYR A 75 23.69 -6.95 24.73
C TYR A 75 23.90 -8.31 25.41
N THR A 76 22.89 -8.75 26.16
CA THR A 76 22.71 -10.13 26.60
C THR A 76 21.26 -10.56 26.34
N PRO A 77 21.00 -11.82 25.95
CA PRO A 77 19.65 -12.31 25.72
C PRO A 77 18.73 -12.10 26.93
N GLY A 78 17.57 -11.49 26.69
CA GLY A 78 16.58 -11.22 27.73
C GLY A 78 16.90 -10.05 28.66
N MET A 79 17.93 -9.24 28.35
CA MET A 79 18.26 -8.07 29.17
C MET A 79 17.12 -7.05 29.23
N GLN A 80 17.14 -6.20 30.25
CA GLN A 80 16.12 -5.18 30.42
C GLN A 80 16.27 -4.05 29.41
N ALA A 81 15.19 -3.78 28.68
CA ALA A 81 15.05 -2.55 27.91
C ALA A 81 14.76 -1.37 28.85
N SER A 82 15.38 -0.23 28.55
CA SER A 82 15.17 1.05 29.23
C SER A 82 14.08 1.88 28.57
N LYS A 83 14.01 1.88 27.24
CA LYS A 83 13.01 2.61 26.45
C LYS A 83 12.71 1.87 25.15
N LEU A 84 11.46 1.91 24.73
CA LEU A 84 10.99 1.46 23.44
C LEU A 84 10.54 2.66 22.61
N VAL A 85 10.91 2.69 21.33
CA VAL A 85 10.41 3.66 20.36
C VAL A 85 9.87 2.90 19.15
N GLN A 86 8.56 2.99 18.93
CA GLN A 86 7.91 2.40 17.76
C GLN A 86 7.97 3.38 16.60
N TYR A 87 8.43 2.90 15.45
CA TYR A 87 8.36 3.66 14.20
C TYR A 87 7.15 3.17 13.43
N PRO A 88 6.23 4.08 13.02
CA PRO A 88 5.08 3.70 12.21
C PRO A 88 5.57 3.01 10.94
N GLN A 89 4.97 1.86 10.62
CA GLN A 89 5.21 1.21 9.34
C GLN A 89 4.97 2.23 8.23
N SER A 90 5.91 2.34 7.28
CA SER A 90 5.50 2.77 5.95
C SER A 90 4.44 1.76 5.50
N PRO A 91 3.25 2.19 5.03
CA PRO A 91 2.24 1.26 4.57
C PRO A 91 2.89 0.27 3.61
N LYS A 92 2.87 -1.03 3.94
CA LYS A 92 3.39 -2.05 3.05
C LYS A 92 2.61 -1.94 1.74
N LEU A 93 3.27 -1.51 0.68
CA LEU A 93 2.71 -1.54 -0.67
C LEU A 93 2.36 -3.00 -0.99
N GLY A 94 1.10 -3.28 -1.36
CA GLY A 94 0.62 -4.64 -1.65
C GLY A 94 -0.04 -5.39 -0.50
N GLY A 95 -0.29 -4.74 0.64
CA GLY A 95 -1.14 -5.26 1.72
C GLY A 95 -2.64 -4.99 1.51
N ASP A 96 -2.99 -4.19 0.52
CA ASP A 96 -4.34 -3.74 0.16
C ASP A 96 -4.96 -4.58 -0.97
N ARG A 97 -4.68 -5.89 -0.94
CA ARG A 97 -5.32 -6.82 -1.86
C ARG A 97 -6.81 -6.92 -1.54
N ASP A 98 -7.65 -6.78 -2.56
CA ASP A 98 -9.09 -7.07 -2.46
C ASP A 98 -9.38 -8.58 -2.47
N GLU A 99 -10.66 -8.96 -2.50
CA GLU A 99 -11.14 -10.34 -2.51
C GLU A 99 -10.63 -11.15 -3.73
N HIS A 100 -10.30 -10.46 -4.82
CA HIS A 100 -9.74 -11.04 -6.04
C HIS A 100 -8.21 -11.02 -6.06
N GLY A 101 -7.57 -10.45 -5.03
CA GLY A 101 -6.12 -10.31 -4.94
C GLY A 101 -5.56 -9.09 -5.66
N CYS A 102 -6.40 -8.18 -6.15
CA CYS A 102 -5.98 -6.99 -6.87
C CYS A 102 -5.45 -5.92 -5.91
N ILE A 103 -4.33 -5.30 -6.27
CA ILE A 103 -3.66 -4.28 -5.45
C ILE A 103 -4.15 -2.90 -5.89
N GLY A 104 -5.17 -2.37 -5.21
CA GLY A 104 -5.82 -1.11 -5.58
C GLY A 104 -4.87 0.09 -5.57
N SER A 105 -3.95 0.17 -4.60
CA SER A 105 -2.92 1.20 -4.49
C SER A 105 -1.91 1.20 -5.65
N ALA A 106 -1.78 0.08 -6.36
CA ALA A 106 -1.00 -0.04 -7.58
C ALA A 106 -1.84 0.22 -8.85
N GLY A 107 -3.09 0.67 -8.69
CA GLY A 107 -4.02 0.98 -9.79
C GLY A 107 -4.68 -0.24 -10.43
N TYR A 108 -4.58 -1.42 -9.82
CA TYR A 108 -5.24 -2.62 -10.30
C TYR A 108 -6.69 -2.69 -9.82
N VAL A 109 -7.58 -3.09 -10.72
CA VAL A 109 -8.99 -3.39 -10.45
C VAL A 109 -9.33 -4.74 -11.06
N TRP A 110 -10.18 -5.52 -10.39
CA TRP A 110 -10.69 -6.76 -10.97
C TRP A 110 -11.58 -6.45 -12.17
N CYS A 111 -11.40 -7.19 -13.26
CA CYS A 111 -12.24 -7.12 -14.45
C CYS A 111 -12.90 -8.46 -14.70
N GLU A 112 -14.22 -8.51 -14.58
CA GLU A 112 -15.01 -9.73 -14.71
C GLU A 112 -14.93 -10.31 -16.12
N VAL A 113 -14.88 -9.45 -17.15
CA VAL A 113 -14.83 -9.94 -18.53
C VAL A 113 -13.45 -10.45 -18.96
N GLN A 114 -12.39 -10.06 -18.25
CA GLN A 114 -11.03 -10.56 -18.48
C GLN A 114 -10.60 -11.63 -17.47
N GLN A 115 -11.28 -11.75 -16.32
CA GLN A 115 -10.90 -12.60 -15.19
C GLN A 115 -9.46 -12.33 -14.73
N ASP A 116 -9.10 -11.05 -14.65
CA ASP A 116 -7.75 -10.59 -14.31
C ASP A 116 -7.79 -9.24 -13.57
N CYS A 117 -6.74 -8.97 -12.80
CA CYS A 117 -6.48 -7.66 -12.22
C CYS A 117 -5.84 -6.76 -13.29
N ILE A 118 -6.54 -5.72 -13.71
CA ILE A 118 -6.10 -4.84 -14.80
C ILE A 118 -5.90 -3.40 -14.34
N ARG A 119 -5.10 -2.66 -15.10
CA ARG A 119 -5.06 -1.20 -15.05
C ARG A 119 -5.90 -0.64 -16.18
N LEU A 120 -6.95 0.11 -15.86
CA LEU A 120 -7.88 0.64 -16.86
C LEU A 120 -7.20 1.51 -17.92
N PHE A 121 -6.17 2.28 -17.54
CA PHE A 121 -5.42 3.11 -18.49
C PHE A 121 -4.49 2.31 -19.43
N GLU A 122 -4.21 1.04 -19.11
CA GLU A 122 -3.39 0.15 -19.96
C GLU A 122 -4.27 -0.74 -20.84
N LYS A 123 -5.44 -1.16 -20.34
CA LYS A 123 -6.29 -2.18 -20.97
C LYS A 123 -7.60 -1.63 -21.55
N GLY A 124 -8.09 -0.51 -21.04
CA GLY A 124 -9.39 0.05 -21.40
C GLY A 124 -9.31 1.19 -22.42
N ILE A 125 -10.39 1.36 -23.17
CA ILE A 125 -10.58 2.53 -24.03
C ILE A 125 -11.22 3.63 -23.19
N ARG A 126 -10.48 4.72 -22.98
CA ARG A 126 -10.99 5.87 -22.23
C ARG A 126 -11.97 6.69 -23.06
N THR A 127 -13.11 7.00 -22.45
CA THR A 127 -14.14 7.90 -22.97
C THR A 127 -14.40 9.02 -21.96
N GLU A 128 -14.84 10.18 -22.45
CA GLU A 128 -15.11 11.38 -21.64
C GLU A 128 -16.60 11.71 -21.69
N ALA A 129 -17.14 12.20 -20.57
CA ALA A 129 -18.52 12.64 -20.50
C ALA A 129 -18.76 13.82 -21.44
N VAL A 130 -19.90 13.82 -22.13
CA VAL A 130 -20.24 14.87 -23.12
C VAL A 130 -20.99 16.07 -22.51
N ASP A 131 -21.31 16.01 -21.22
CA ASP A 131 -22.02 17.08 -20.50
C ASP A 131 -21.09 18.18 -19.95
N GLY A 132 -19.78 18.07 -20.20
CA GLY A 132 -18.77 19.01 -19.74
C GLY A 132 -18.26 18.73 -18.33
N SER A 133 -18.70 17.67 -17.68
CA SER A 133 -18.10 17.18 -16.43
C SER A 133 -16.72 16.55 -16.68
N THR A 134 -15.98 16.29 -15.60
CA THR A 134 -14.70 15.57 -15.66
C THR A 134 -14.88 14.05 -15.61
N ALA A 135 -16.12 13.54 -15.68
CA ALA A 135 -16.39 12.12 -15.61
C ALA A 135 -15.84 11.40 -16.86
N SER A 136 -15.39 10.18 -16.64
CA SER A 136 -14.88 9.30 -17.69
C SER A 136 -15.36 7.89 -17.48
N ALA A 137 -15.45 7.15 -18.58
CA ALA A 137 -15.73 5.73 -18.56
C ALA A 137 -14.68 4.98 -19.37
N PHE A 138 -14.27 3.80 -18.89
CA PHE A 138 -13.39 2.89 -19.62
C PHE A 138 -14.19 1.72 -20.17
N ILE A 139 -14.01 1.44 -21.45
CA ILE A 139 -14.56 0.27 -22.12
C ILE A 139 -13.50 -0.82 -22.14
N VAL A 140 -13.77 -1.95 -21.49
CA VAL A 140 -12.87 -3.11 -21.44
C VAL A 140 -13.56 -4.30 -22.09
N PHE A 141 -13.01 -4.83 -23.18
CA PHE A 141 -13.57 -6.00 -23.86
C PHE A 141 -13.12 -7.31 -23.23
N SER A 142 -13.98 -8.32 -23.28
CA SER A 142 -13.57 -9.71 -23.12
C SER A 142 -12.60 -10.12 -24.24
N PRO A 143 -11.73 -11.13 -24.04
CA PRO A 143 -10.77 -11.57 -25.06
C PRO A 143 -11.39 -11.94 -26.42
N ASP A 144 -12.62 -12.44 -26.43
CA ASP A 144 -13.41 -12.81 -27.63
C ASP A 144 -14.32 -11.68 -28.14
N SER A 145 -14.31 -10.52 -27.47
CA SER A 145 -15.16 -9.36 -27.73
C SER A 145 -16.67 -9.65 -27.68
N THR A 146 -17.11 -10.77 -27.09
CA THR A 146 -18.54 -11.09 -26.95
C THR A 146 -19.19 -10.32 -25.81
N ARG A 147 -18.39 -9.85 -24.84
CA ARG A 147 -18.82 -9.01 -23.73
C ARG A 147 -17.88 -7.82 -23.58
N LEU A 148 -18.34 -6.82 -22.86
CA LEU A 148 -17.49 -5.77 -22.34
C LEU A 148 -17.94 -5.38 -20.93
N GLU A 149 -17.03 -4.79 -20.19
CA GLU A 149 -17.29 -4.18 -18.88
C GLU A 149 -17.01 -2.67 -18.96
N LEU A 150 -17.94 -1.89 -18.43
CA LEU A 150 -17.82 -0.44 -18.28
C LEU A 150 -17.37 -0.13 -16.86
N PHE A 151 -16.32 0.68 -16.74
CA PHE A 151 -15.84 1.22 -15.48
C PHE A 151 -16.04 2.73 -15.47
N PHE A 152 -16.68 3.27 -14.45
CA PHE A 152 -17.01 4.69 -14.36
C PHE A 152 -16.18 5.40 -13.28
N SER A 153 -15.85 6.67 -13.51
CA SER A 153 -15.08 7.48 -12.55
C SER A 153 -15.95 8.30 -11.59
N ASP A 154 -17.26 8.18 -11.66
CA ASP A 154 -18.25 8.98 -10.92
C ASP A 154 -19.11 8.12 -9.97
N ASP A 155 -18.50 7.09 -9.38
CA ASP A 155 -19.09 6.15 -8.41
C ASP A 155 -20.31 5.34 -8.92
N GLN A 156 -20.62 5.41 -10.21
CA GLN A 156 -21.57 4.49 -10.84
C GLN A 156 -21.03 3.05 -10.79
N PRO A 157 -21.89 2.04 -10.57
CA PRO A 157 -21.47 0.65 -10.60
C PRO A 157 -20.98 0.27 -11.99
N ASN A 158 -20.03 -0.66 -12.04
CA ASN A 158 -19.60 -1.25 -13.30
C ASN A 158 -20.76 -2.00 -13.97
N GLU A 159 -20.79 -1.98 -15.30
CA GLU A 159 -21.83 -2.65 -16.08
C GLU A 159 -21.21 -3.60 -17.11
N ILE A 160 -21.69 -4.85 -17.17
CA ILE A 160 -21.30 -5.83 -18.18
C ILE A 160 -22.37 -5.85 -19.28
N LEU A 161 -21.94 -5.68 -20.53
CA LEU A 161 -22.80 -5.63 -21.71
C LEU A 161 -22.45 -6.74 -22.69
N GLU A 162 -23.45 -7.28 -23.39
CA GLU A 162 -23.28 -8.37 -24.35
C GLU A 162 -23.34 -7.88 -25.80
N ARG A 163 -22.51 -8.46 -26.66
CA ARG A 163 -22.44 -8.11 -28.07
C ARG A 163 -23.67 -8.63 -28.81
N ARG A 164 -24.28 -7.76 -29.61
CA ARG A 164 -25.27 -8.12 -30.62
C ARG A 164 -24.94 -7.52 -31.98
N GLY A 165 -25.38 -8.20 -33.03
CA GLY A 165 -25.30 -7.70 -34.40
C GLY A 165 -26.40 -6.68 -34.69
N LEU A 166 -26.09 -5.66 -35.48
CA LEU A 166 -27.07 -4.67 -35.94
C LEU A 166 -27.57 -5.01 -37.36
N PRO A 167 -28.86 -4.79 -37.68
CA PRO A 167 -29.39 -5.00 -39.04
C PRO A 167 -28.68 -4.18 -40.12
N SER A 168 -28.18 -2.99 -39.75
CA SER A 168 -27.40 -2.10 -40.63
C SER A 168 -25.95 -2.57 -40.85
N GLY A 169 -25.55 -3.68 -40.25
CA GLY A 169 -24.15 -4.08 -40.11
C GLY A 169 -23.47 -3.45 -38.90
N GLY A 170 -22.39 -4.09 -38.45
CA GLY A 170 -21.65 -3.74 -37.24
C GLY A 170 -22.22 -4.38 -35.96
N TYR A 171 -21.67 -3.94 -34.83
CA TYR A 171 -21.98 -4.48 -33.51
C TYR A 171 -22.37 -3.38 -32.53
N ALA A 172 -23.19 -3.77 -31.56
CA ALA A 172 -23.48 -2.99 -30.37
C ALA A 172 -23.29 -3.88 -29.15
N TRP A 173 -22.97 -3.29 -28.01
CA TRP A 173 -22.99 -3.97 -26.73
C TRP A 173 -24.02 -3.29 -25.83
N ASN A 174 -24.99 -4.06 -25.36
CA ASN A 174 -26.02 -3.63 -24.43
C ASN A 174 -26.59 -4.85 -23.68
N VAL A 175 -27.48 -4.61 -22.72
CA VAL A 175 -28.39 -5.63 -22.19
C VAL A 175 -29.76 -5.41 -22.84
N GLU A 176 -30.55 -6.45 -23.07
CA GLU A 176 -31.91 -6.31 -23.65
C GLU A 176 -32.89 -5.72 -22.63
N ASP A 177 -32.72 -4.45 -22.31
CA ASP A 177 -33.59 -3.66 -21.44
C ASP A 177 -33.58 -2.18 -21.89
N ASP A 178 -34.71 -1.47 -21.75
CA ASP A 178 -34.97 -0.17 -22.39
C ASP A 178 -34.18 1.00 -21.79
N ASP A 179 -33.67 0.81 -20.57
CA ASP A 179 -32.86 1.75 -19.82
C ASP A 179 -31.35 1.51 -19.94
N THR A 180 -30.92 0.56 -20.76
CA THR A 180 -29.52 0.12 -20.80
C THR A 180 -28.61 1.08 -21.53
N LYS A 181 -27.34 1.09 -21.08
CA LYS A 181 -26.26 1.70 -21.85
C LYS A 181 -25.98 0.86 -23.09
N ASN A 182 -25.64 1.55 -24.16
CA ASN A 182 -25.40 0.99 -25.47
C ASN A 182 -24.08 1.53 -26.00
N VAL A 183 -23.12 0.63 -26.19
CA VAL A 183 -21.77 0.92 -26.65
C VAL A 183 -21.64 0.60 -28.13
N ARG A 184 -21.13 1.57 -28.91
CA ARG A 184 -20.97 1.44 -30.36
C ARG A 184 -19.67 2.10 -30.84
N PHE A 185 -19.09 1.53 -31.89
CA PHE A 185 -18.06 2.18 -32.69
C PHE A 185 -18.71 2.92 -33.85
N VAL A 186 -18.65 4.25 -33.85
CA VAL A 186 -19.31 5.12 -34.83
C VAL A 186 -18.30 6.18 -35.27
N ASP A 187 -18.16 6.38 -36.59
CA ASP A 187 -17.28 7.40 -37.18
C ASP A 187 -15.83 7.39 -36.64
N GLY A 188 -15.30 6.19 -36.38
CA GLY A 188 -13.92 6.01 -35.91
C GLY A 188 -13.72 6.17 -34.41
N VAL A 189 -14.78 6.41 -33.63
CA VAL A 189 -14.71 6.60 -32.17
C VAL A 189 -15.67 5.67 -31.43
N TRP A 190 -15.27 5.27 -30.23
CA TRP A 190 -16.15 4.55 -29.31
C TRP A 190 -17.09 5.51 -28.59
N THR A 191 -18.36 5.13 -28.49
CA THR A 191 -19.41 5.94 -27.88
C THR A 191 -20.24 5.10 -26.92
N ILE A 192 -20.68 5.73 -25.83
CA ILE A 192 -21.62 5.16 -24.88
C ILE A 192 -22.87 6.04 -24.89
N SER A 193 -24.01 5.43 -25.14
CA SER A 193 -25.32 6.09 -25.20
C SER A 193 -26.29 5.43 -24.24
N GLN A 194 -27.27 6.17 -23.73
CA GLN A 194 -28.37 5.63 -22.93
C GLN A 194 -29.65 6.30 -23.38
N ARG A 195 -30.72 5.53 -23.63
CA ARG A 195 -32.00 6.04 -24.17
C ARG A 195 -31.81 6.96 -25.40
N ASN A 196 -30.95 6.57 -26.34
CA ASN A 196 -30.55 7.33 -27.54
C ASN A 196 -29.84 8.67 -27.29
N LYS A 197 -29.47 9.00 -26.05
CA LYS A 197 -28.64 10.15 -25.71
C LYS A 197 -27.18 9.73 -25.59
N LEU A 198 -26.29 10.41 -26.29
CA LEU A 198 -24.84 10.24 -26.10
C LEU A 198 -24.47 10.74 -24.69
N ILE A 199 -23.75 9.92 -23.93
CA ILE A 199 -23.32 10.24 -22.57
C ILE A 199 -21.80 10.25 -22.43
N TYR A 200 -21.09 9.36 -23.15
CA TYR A 200 -19.63 9.37 -23.22
C TYR A 200 -19.13 9.19 -24.65
N SER A 201 -18.01 9.83 -24.99
CA SER A 201 -17.32 9.66 -26.27
C SER A 201 -15.82 9.49 -26.07
N GLN A 202 -15.22 8.59 -26.83
CA GLN A 202 -13.77 8.55 -26.99
C GLN A 202 -13.33 9.86 -27.64
N LYS A 203 -12.25 10.44 -27.13
CA LYS A 203 -11.60 11.56 -27.79
C LYS A 203 -10.96 11.06 -29.07
N ALA A 204 -11.33 11.65 -30.22
CA ALA A 204 -10.64 11.37 -31.47
C ALA A 204 -9.14 11.63 -31.27
N GLY A 205 -8.30 10.68 -31.67
CA GLY A 205 -6.85 10.89 -31.64
C GLY A 205 -6.50 12.09 -32.52
N ASN A 206 -5.70 13.02 -31.99
CA ASN A 206 -5.05 14.04 -32.80
C ASN A 206 -4.09 13.40 -33.81
#